data_AF-A0A0B2AMC0-F1
#
_entry.id   AF-A0A0B2AMC0-F1
#
_cell.length_a   1.000
_cell.length_b   1.000
_cell.length_c   1.000
_cell.angle_alpha   90.00
_cell.angle_beta   90.00
_cell.angle_gamma   90.00
#
_symmetry.space_group_name_H-M   'P 1'
#
loop_
_entity.id
_entity.type
_entity.pdbx_description
1 polymer ?
#
loop_
_entity_poly.entity_id
_entity_poly.type
_entity_poly.pdbx_seq_one_letter_code
_entity_poly.pdbx_strand_id
1 'polypeptide(L)'
;MVTKEWPAQAILHDFLSKLAALTGSTYRATAMDVAEGDEHVFVLQNSRAERGSQSINNFLCNVFTVRDGLIHAVHSYPYDAEAQEAFWR
;
A
#
# COMPACT_ATOMS: atom_id res chain seq x y z
N MET A 1 -7.18 14.57 3.40
CA MET A 1 -6.27 13.99 2.39
C MET A 1 -4.86 14.36 2.79
N VAL A 2 -4.01 13.39 3.13
CA VAL A 2 -2.62 13.65 3.58
C VAL A 2 -1.69 13.10 2.51
N THR A 3 -1.12 13.99 1.70
CA THR A 3 0.01 13.69 0.81
C THR A 3 1.27 13.87 1.64
N LYS A 4 1.89 12.78 2.08
CA LYS A 4 3.19 12.82 2.76
C LYS A 4 4.20 12.14 1.86
N GLU A 5 5.24 12.85 1.48
CA GLU A 5 6.42 12.24 0.86
C GLU A 5 7.23 11.55 1.98
N TRP A 6 7.57 10.28 1.79
CA TRP A 6 8.36 9.51 2.75
C TRP A 6 9.73 9.24 2.13
N PRO A 7 10.84 9.53 2.83
CA PRO A 7 12.15 9.10 2.37
C PRO A 7 12.19 7.57 2.28
N ALA A 8 12.92 7.01 1.31
CA ALA A 8 12.98 5.57 1.07
C ALA A 8 13.30 4.76 2.34
N GLN A 9 14.16 5.30 3.21
CA GLN A 9 14.48 4.71 4.51
C GLN A 9 13.24 4.55 5.42
N ALA A 10 12.34 5.54 5.45
CA ALA A 10 11.13 5.49 6.26
C ALA A 10 10.08 4.52 5.68
N ILE A 11 10.06 4.31 4.36
CA ILE A 11 9.23 3.28 3.74
C ILE A 11 9.74 1.89 4.14
N LEU A 12 11.03 1.63 3.92
CA LEU A 12 11.63 0.31 4.14
C LEU A 12 11.69 -0.06 5.63
N HIS A 13 12.19 0.83 6.47
CA HIS A 13 12.51 0.50 7.85
C HIS A 13 11.39 0.81 8.83
N ASP A 14 10.56 1.83 8.56
CA ASP A 14 9.48 2.19 9.48
C ASP A 14 8.16 1.59 9.02
N PHE A 15 7.73 1.86 7.78
CA PHE A 15 6.43 1.43 7.31
C PHE A 15 6.34 -0.09 7.10
N LEU A 16 7.23 -0.69 6.30
CA LEU A 16 7.17 -2.13 6.01
C LEU A 16 7.42 -2.98 7.25
N SER A 17 8.36 -2.59 8.11
CA SER A 17 8.60 -3.27 9.40
C SER A 17 7.37 -3.19 10.31
N LYS A 18 6.75 -2.00 10.43
CA LYS A 18 5.53 -1.82 11.22
C LYS A 18 4.36 -2.62 10.66
N LEU A 19 4.22 -2.68 9.34
CA LEU A 19 3.21 -3.47 8.65
C LEU A 19 3.36 -4.96 8.97
N ALA A 20 4.59 -5.48 8.89
CA ALA A 20 4.89 -6.87 9.24
C ALA A 20 4.58 -7.15 10.72
N ALA A 21 5.04 -6.28 11.63
CA ALA A 21 4.80 -6.45 13.07
C ALA A 21 3.32 -6.41 13.43
N LEU A 22 2.57 -5.43 12.92
CA LEU A 22 1.14 -5.27 13.22
C LEU A 22 0.30 -6.43 12.69
N THR A 23 0.70 -7.05 11.59
CA THR A 23 -0.08 -8.11 10.95
C THR A 23 0.41 -9.52 11.29
N GLY A 24 1.37 -9.67 12.21
CA GLY A 24 2.00 -10.97 12.45
C GLY A 24 2.63 -11.56 11.18
N SER A 25 3.12 -10.70 10.28
CA SER A 25 3.64 -11.06 8.96
C SER A 25 2.64 -11.75 8.03
N THR A 26 1.34 -11.57 8.25
CA THR A 26 0.27 -12.12 7.38
C THR A 26 -0.06 -11.21 6.21
N TYR A 27 0.38 -9.94 6.20
CA TYR A 27 0.09 -9.03 5.09
C TYR A 27 0.61 -9.58 3.75
N ARG A 28 -0.27 -9.64 2.76
CA ARG A 28 0.03 -10.02 1.37
C ARG A 28 -0.61 -8.98 0.46
N ALA A 29 0.18 -8.43 -0.47
CA ALA A 29 -0.32 -7.64 -1.59
C ALA A 29 -0.08 -8.41 -2.88
N THR A 30 -1.16 -8.77 -3.57
CA THR A 30 -1.10 -9.50 -4.84
C THR A 30 -1.42 -8.53 -5.96
N ALA A 31 -0.45 -8.21 -6.81
CA ALA A 31 -0.68 -7.44 -8.01
C ALA A 31 -1.59 -8.24 -8.96
N MET A 32 -2.63 -7.59 -9.47
CA MET A 32 -3.59 -8.14 -10.41
C MET A 32 -3.32 -7.64 -11.82
N ASP A 33 -3.03 -6.34 -11.94
CA ASP A 33 -2.74 -5.68 -13.21
C ASP A 33 -1.86 -4.45 -12.99
N VAL A 34 -1.13 -4.06 -14.04
CA VAL A 34 -0.23 -2.91 -14.05
C VAL A 34 -0.43 -2.12 -15.33
N ALA A 35 -0.65 -0.82 -15.20
CA ALA A 35 -0.68 0.12 -16.32
C ALA A 35 0.43 1.15 -16.15
N GLU A 36 1.16 1.45 -17.22
CA GLU A 36 2.25 2.42 -17.24
C GLU A 36 1.85 3.62 -18.10
N GLY A 37 2.06 4.82 -17.56
CA GLY A 37 2.03 6.09 -18.30
C GLY A 37 3.35 6.83 -18.09
N ASP A 38 3.48 8.01 -18.69
CA ASP A 38 4.76 8.72 -18.79
C ASP A 38 5.41 9.06 -17.42
N GLU A 39 4.60 9.50 -16.43
CA GLU A 39 5.09 9.85 -15.08
C GLU A 39 4.61 8.89 -13.98
N HIS A 40 3.65 8.01 -14.31
CA HIS A 40 2.91 7.23 -13.34
C HIS A 40 2.78 5.77 -13.72
N VAL A 41 2.99 4.89 -12.72
CA VAL A 41 2.65 3.47 -12.80
C VAL A 41 1.45 3.21 -11.90
N PHE A 42 0.43 2.54 -12.43
CA PHE A 42 -0.79 2.18 -11.72
C PHE A 42 -0.76 0.68 -11.47
N VAL A 43 -0.93 0.25 -10.22
CA VAL A 43 -0.99 -1.17 -9.85
C VAL A 43 -2.32 -1.46 -9.20
N LEU A 44 -3.15 -2.26 -9.86
CA LEU A 44 -4.33 -2.85 -9.24
C LEU A 44 -3.88 -4.05 -8.42
N GLN A 45 -4.29 -4.11 -7.16
CA GLN A 45 -3.91 -5.20 -6.26
C GLN A 45 -5.04 -5.65 -5.36
N ASN A 46 -4.94 -6.88 -4.87
CA ASN A 46 -5.69 -7.40 -3.73
C ASN A 46 -4.78 -7.50 -2.51
N SER A 47 -5.16 -6.87 -1.41
CA SER A 47 -4.44 -6.92 -0.13
C SER A 47 -5.19 -7.74 0.90
N ARG A 48 -4.47 -8.65 1.56
CA ARG A 48 -5.00 -9.49 2.64
C ARG A 48 -4.11 -9.42 3.87
N ALA A 49 -4.69 -9.36 5.05
CA ALA A 49 -3.96 -9.41 6.31
C ALA A 49 -4.87 -9.77 7.49
N GLU A 50 -4.23 -10.20 8.58
CA GLU A 50 -4.83 -10.43 9.89
C GLU A 50 -4.18 -9.51 10.93
N ARG A 51 -4.95 -9.01 11.89
CA ARG A 51 -4.47 -8.20 13.03
C ARG A 51 -5.37 -8.45 14.24
N GLY A 52 -4.88 -9.22 15.22
CA GLY A 52 -5.71 -9.65 16.34
C GLY A 52 -6.90 -10.48 15.87
N SER A 53 -8.14 -10.07 16.21
CA SER A 53 -9.37 -10.69 15.71
C SER A 53 -9.89 -10.09 14.40
N GLN A 54 -9.21 -9.07 13.85
CA GLN A 54 -9.59 -8.42 12.60
C GLN A 54 -8.90 -9.08 11.41
N SER A 55 -9.59 -9.12 10.28
CA SER A 55 -9.00 -9.47 8.99
C SER A 55 -9.45 -8.49 7.93
N ILE A 56 -8.64 -8.34 6.88
CA ILE A 56 -8.97 -7.53 5.71
C ILE A 56 -8.70 -8.32 4.45
N ASN A 57 -9.56 -8.13 3.46
CA ASN A 57 -9.38 -8.55 2.08
C ASN A 57 -9.95 -7.45 1.20
N ASN A 58 -9.10 -6.55 0.71
CA ASN A 58 -9.52 -5.33 0.03
C ASN A 58 -8.79 -5.15 -1.29
N PHE A 59 -9.45 -4.56 -2.27
CA PHE A 59 -8.81 -4.14 -3.51
C PHE A 59 -8.26 -2.73 -3.36
N LEU A 60 -7.10 -2.47 -3.96
CA LEU A 60 -6.50 -1.14 -3.98
C LEU A 60 -5.92 -0.85 -5.37
N CYS A 61 -5.95 0.41 -5.78
CA CYS A 61 -5.09 0.92 -6.84
C CYS A 61 -3.96 1.75 -6.21
N ASN A 62 -2.71 1.39 -6.48
CA ASN A 62 -1.55 2.19 -6.12
C ASN A 62 -1.07 2.99 -7.32
N VAL A 63 -0.93 4.30 -7.16
CA VAL A 63 -0.35 5.20 -8.17
C VAL A 63 1.04 5.57 -7.72
N PHE A 64 2.04 5.05 -8.42
CA PHE A 64 3.44 5.31 -8.21
C PHE A 64 3.87 6.46 -9.12
N THR A 65 4.50 7.50 -8.56
CA THR A 65 5.25 8.48 -9.36
C THR A 65 6.67 7.95 -9.52
N VAL A 66 7.09 7.75 -10.77
CA VAL A 66 8.41 7.19 -11.09
C VAL A 66 9.25 8.24 -11.82
N ARG A 67 10.49 8.47 -11.36
CA ARG A 67 11.47 9.35 -12.01
C ARG A 67 12.83 8.67 -11.96
N ASP A 68 13.56 8.71 -13.07
CA ASP A 68 14.88 8.07 -13.21
C ASP A 68 14.88 6.58 -12.78
N GLY A 69 13.78 5.87 -13.05
CA GLY A 69 13.60 4.47 -12.66
C GLY A 69 13.35 4.22 -11.17
N LEU A 70 13.20 5.27 -10.36
CA LEU A 70 12.95 5.19 -8.91
C LEU A 70 11.53 5.62 -8.57
N ILE A 71 10.93 4.97 -7.57
CA ILE A 71 9.66 5.37 -6.99
C ILE A 71 9.90 6.59 -6.10
N HIS A 72 9.29 7.73 -6.46
CA HIS A 72 9.36 8.97 -5.69
C HIS A 72 8.17 9.14 -4.74
N ALA A 73 6.99 8.67 -5.15
CA ALA A 73 5.78 8.76 -4.34
C ALA A 73 4.86 7.58 -4.63
N VAL A 74 4.02 7.24 -3.65
CA VAL A 74 2.96 6.24 -3.77
C VAL A 74 1.68 6.80 -3.17
N HIS A 75 0.60 6.77 -3.94
CA HIS A 75 -0.75 7.09 -3.46
C HIS A 75 -1.64 5.86 -3.60
N SER A 76 -2.26 5.45 -2.49
CA SER A 76 -3.11 4.26 -2.44
C SER A 76 -4.59 4.65 -2.41
N TYR A 77 -5.36 4.03 -3.29
CA TYR A 77 -6.81 4.21 -3.40
C TYR A 77 -7.50 2.88 -3.09
N PRO A 78 -7.92 2.65 -1.83
CA PRO A 78 -8.68 1.46 -1.49
C PRO A 78 -10.07 1.51 -2.12
N TYR A 79 -10.56 0.35 -2.56
CA TYR A 79 -11.94 0.18 -3.02
C TYR A 79 -12.92 0.43 -1.86
N ASP A 80 -12.65 -0.19 -0.71
CA ASP A 80 -13.37 0.06 0.54
C ASP A 80 -12.46 0.82 1.53
N ALA A 81 -12.58 2.15 1.53
CA ALA A 81 -11.80 3.02 2.42
C ALA A 81 -12.20 2.88 3.89
N GLU A 82 -13.47 2.57 4.17
CA GLU A 82 -13.98 2.42 5.53
C GLU A 82 -13.46 1.12 6.16
N ALA A 83 -13.50 0.00 5.43
CA ALA A 83 -12.91 -1.26 5.87
C ALA A 83 -11.38 -1.12 6.06
N GLN A 84 -10.71 -0.39 5.17
CA GLN A 84 -9.28 -0.07 5.32
C GLN A 84 -9.03 0.69 6.62
N GLU A 85 -9.79 1.75 6.90
CA GLU A 85 -9.62 2.53 8.12
C GLU A 85 -9.95 1.71 9.38
N ALA A 86 -11.06 0.97 9.38
CA ALA A 86 -11.48 0.12 10.50
C ALA A 86 -10.45 -0.98 10.82
N PHE A 87 -9.77 -1.51 9.81
CA PHE A 87 -8.69 -2.48 10.01
C PHE A 87 -7.44 -1.87 10.64
N TRP A 88 -7.21 -0.55 10.54
CA TRP A 88 -6.01 0.11 11.08
C TRP A 88 -6.22 0.90 12.38
N ARG A 89 -7.45 1.29 12.70
CA ARG A 89 -7.82 1.96 13.97
C ARG A 89 -7.42 1.13 15.19
#